data_AF-A0A3C1A627-F1
#
_entry.id   AF-A0A3C1A627-F1
#
_cell.length_a   1.000
_cell.length_b   1.000
_cell.length_c   1.000
_cell.angle_alpha   90.00
_cell.angle_beta   90.00
_cell.angle_gamma   90.00
#
_symmetry.space_group_name_H-M   'P 1'
#
loop_
_entity.id
_entity.type
_entity.pdbx_description
1 polymer ?
#
loop_
_entity_poly.entity_id
_entity_poly.type
_entity_poly.pdbx_seq_one_letter_code
_entity_poly.pdbx_strand_id
1 'polypeptide(L)'
;GLTPEQIKSPVGSFGVPEFGTKFVRGMLVDTKPTTFDELIRISGLSHGTDVWLGNAQELIRGNFCDLSHSICARDDIMIYLISHGVEAGHAFRIMESVRKGKGLKPEDEEAMKEAGIPDWYMSSCKKIKYMFPKAHAVAYVMMAFRIAYFKVYYPKEFYIAYFSVRADDFDASCMTGGIEVAKRALDEIYARKNNGTITPKDENMITILEVCIEMYARGVGFTPIDIYKSDATKFLPTEDGILPPLNAFAGMGDNAARAIVEAREKGEFKTLEDFRIRTGATKTIIEMLVNTGCLNLPETDQMSLFD
;
A
#
# COMPACT_ATOMS: atom_id res chain seq x y z
N GLY A 1 -15.84 8.71 7.42
CA GLY A 1 -17.31 8.57 7.47
C GLY A 1 -17.77 7.54 6.47
N LEU A 2 -17.22 6.33 6.52
CA LEU A 2 -17.70 5.18 5.75
C LEU A 2 -17.98 4.05 6.74
N THR A 3 -18.89 3.14 6.38
CA THR A 3 -19.12 1.91 7.12
C THR A 3 -18.15 0.81 6.65
N PRO A 4 -17.84 -0.19 7.49
CA PRO A 4 -17.01 -1.32 7.10
C PRO A 4 -17.49 -2.05 5.85
N GLU A 5 -18.80 -2.14 5.64
CA GLU A 5 -19.43 -2.83 4.52
C GLU A 5 -19.14 -2.15 3.19
N GLN A 6 -19.05 -0.81 3.18
CA GLN A 6 -18.79 -0.03 1.96
C GLN A 6 -17.42 -0.33 1.35
N ILE A 7 -16.45 -0.72 2.17
CA ILE A 7 -15.06 -0.95 1.77
C ILE A 7 -14.55 -2.36 2.12
N LYS A 8 -15.44 -3.26 2.58
CA LYS A 8 -15.13 -4.62 3.05
C LYS A 8 -13.96 -4.66 4.06
N SER A 9 -13.86 -3.66 4.94
CA SER A 9 -12.78 -3.57 5.94
C SER A 9 -13.24 -2.89 7.23
N PRO A 10 -12.95 -3.47 8.41
CA PRO A 10 -13.27 -2.86 9.70
C PRO A 10 -12.32 -1.70 10.08
N VAL A 11 -11.22 -1.51 9.34
CA VAL A 11 -10.21 -0.46 9.60
C VAL A 11 -9.95 0.37 8.35
N GLY A 12 -9.65 1.66 8.54
CA GLY A 12 -9.47 2.63 7.46
C GLY A 12 -8.03 2.85 7.00
N SER A 13 -7.15 1.85 7.08
CA SER A 13 -5.71 2.02 6.80
C SER A 13 -5.27 1.68 5.37
N PHE A 14 -6.20 1.44 4.43
CA PHE A 14 -5.85 1.23 3.00
C PHE A 14 -4.87 2.31 2.47
N GLY A 15 -3.83 1.91 1.76
CA GLY A 15 -2.84 2.84 1.21
C GLY A 15 -1.96 3.59 2.25
N VAL A 16 -2.15 3.38 3.55
CA VAL A 16 -1.24 3.89 4.58
C VAL A 16 -0.02 2.96 4.64
N PRO A 17 1.22 3.46 4.53
CA PRO A 17 2.40 2.61 4.58
C PRO A 17 2.47 1.87 5.92
N GLU A 18 3.02 0.65 5.90
CA GLU A 18 3.01 -0.33 7.00
C GLU A 18 1.62 -0.88 7.35
N PHE A 19 0.67 0.01 7.63
CA PHE A 19 -0.63 -0.34 8.19
C PHE A 19 -1.68 -0.77 7.16
N GLY A 20 -1.40 -0.59 5.88
CA GLY A 20 -2.34 -0.87 4.79
C GLY A 20 -2.42 -2.32 4.36
N THR A 21 -1.46 -3.18 4.73
CA THR A 21 -1.46 -4.58 4.31
C THR A 21 -2.55 -5.38 5.01
N LYS A 22 -3.07 -6.44 4.36
CA LYS A 22 -4.08 -7.33 4.98
C LYS A 22 -3.62 -7.89 6.33
N PHE A 23 -2.32 -8.24 6.43
CA PHE A 23 -1.73 -8.75 7.67
C PHE A 23 -1.80 -7.73 8.81
N VAL A 24 -1.32 -6.50 8.57
CA VAL A 24 -1.30 -5.45 9.61
C VAL A 24 -2.69 -4.93 9.92
N ARG A 25 -3.60 -4.89 8.94
CA ARG A 25 -5.03 -4.62 9.19
C ARG A 25 -5.64 -5.63 10.17
N GLY A 26 -5.27 -6.91 10.05
CA GLY A 26 -5.65 -7.94 11.03
C GLY A 26 -5.13 -7.63 12.44
N MET A 27 -3.88 -7.19 12.56
CA MET A 27 -3.30 -6.78 13.84
C MET A 27 -4.02 -5.57 14.43
N LEU A 28 -4.38 -4.56 13.62
CA LEU A 28 -5.15 -3.40 14.08
C LEU A 28 -6.53 -3.79 14.62
N VAL A 29 -7.17 -4.80 14.03
CA VAL A 29 -8.45 -5.35 14.53
C VAL A 29 -8.26 -6.07 15.85
N ASP A 30 -7.21 -6.89 15.96
CA ASP A 30 -6.89 -7.64 17.19
C ASP A 30 -6.51 -6.70 18.35
N THR A 31 -5.81 -5.59 18.08
CA THR A 31 -5.17 -4.76 19.12
C THR A 31 -5.85 -3.41 19.38
N LYS A 32 -6.62 -2.87 18.44
CA LYS A 32 -7.35 -1.60 18.55
C LYS A 32 -6.53 -0.46 19.18
N PRO A 33 -5.38 -0.09 18.60
CA PRO A 33 -4.49 0.92 19.18
C PRO A 33 -5.20 2.29 19.28
N THR A 34 -4.95 3.00 20.38
CA THR A 34 -5.50 4.33 20.68
C THR A 34 -4.42 5.40 20.82
N THR A 35 -3.15 5.00 20.92
CA THR A 35 -2.00 5.89 21.14
C THR A 35 -0.94 5.75 20.05
N PHE A 36 -0.07 6.75 19.93
CA PHE A 36 1.06 6.71 18.99
C PHE A 36 2.09 5.64 19.36
N ASP A 37 2.34 5.39 20.66
CA ASP A 37 3.25 4.31 21.10
C ASP A 37 2.70 2.94 20.67
N GLU A 38 1.40 2.68 20.84
CA GLU A 38 0.80 1.41 20.39
C GLU A 38 0.95 1.18 18.88
N LEU A 39 0.89 2.24 18.05
CA LEU A 39 1.19 2.12 16.62
C LEU A 39 2.67 1.76 16.36
N ILE A 40 3.61 2.33 17.12
CA ILE A 40 5.03 1.96 17.06
C ILE A 40 5.21 0.49 17.41
N ARG A 41 4.50 0.01 18.43
CA ARG A 41 4.56 -1.39 18.85
C ARG A 41 4.02 -2.31 17.77
N ILE A 42 2.88 -1.98 17.17
CA ILE A 42 2.32 -2.75 16.04
C ILE A 42 3.28 -2.78 14.86
N SER A 43 3.92 -1.66 14.54
CA SER A 43 4.94 -1.60 13.49
C SER A 43 6.12 -2.53 13.79
N GLY A 44 6.58 -2.60 15.04
CA GLY A 44 7.60 -3.56 15.45
C GLY A 44 7.13 -5.02 15.30
N LEU A 45 5.92 -5.32 15.77
CA LEU A 45 5.33 -6.65 15.74
C LEU A 45 5.02 -7.15 14.32
N SER A 46 4.74 -6.25 13.39
CA SER A 46 4.43 -6.61 12.00
C SER A 46 5.66 -6.94 11.17
N HIS A 47 6.87 -6.71 11.70
CA HIS A 47 8.14 -6.89 11.00
C HIS A 47 9.00 -7.94 11.68
N GLY A 48 9.15 -9.07 11.00
CA GLY A 48 10.02 -10.16 11.45
C GLY A 48 9.27 -11.48 11.57
N THR A 49 9.94 -12.55 11.17
CA THR A 49 9.41 -13.90 11.28
C THR A 49 9.31 -14.29 12.75
N ASP A 50 8.19 -14.93 13.11
CA ASP A 50 7.86 -15.42 14.46
C ASP A 50 7.82 -14.33 15.56
N VAL A 51 7.56 -13.08 15.18
CA VAL A 51 7.31 -11.97 16.13
C VAL A 51 5.84 -11.94 16.54
N TRP A 52 4.92 -11.89 15.56
CA TRP A 52 3.48 -11.86 15.80
C TRP A 52 2.82 -13.25 15.80
N LEU A 53 2.78 -13.90 14.63
CA LEU A 53 2.13 -15.21 14.45
C LEU A 53 2.84 -16.28 15.28
N GLY A 54 2.07 -17.08 16.03
CA GLY A 54 2.62 -18.12 16.92
C GLY A 54 3.41 -17.60 18.12
N ASN A 55 3.38 -16.28 18.37
CA ASN A 55 4.12 -15.64 19.44
C ASN A 55 3.29 -14.51 20.10
N ALA A 56 3.58 -13.24 19.84
CA ALA A 56 2.89 -12.12 20.51
C ALA A 56 1.37 -12.16 20.34
N GLN A 57 0.86 -12.65 19.20
CA GLN A 57 -0.58 -12.80 18.98
C GLN A 57 -1.23 -13.75 19.99
N GLU A 58 -0.60 -14.89 20.27
CA GLU A 58 -1.13 -15.90 21.21
C GLU A 58 -1.04 -15.39 22.64
N LEU A 59 0.05 -14.69 22.98
CA LEU A 59 0.24 -14.10 24.30
C LEU A 59 -0.83 -13.03 24.59
N ILE A 60 -1.13 -12.18 23.61
CA ILE A 60 -2.15 -11.13 23.73
C ILE A 60 -3.56 -11.74 23.77
N ARG A 61 -3.88 -12.69 22.87
CA ARG A 61 -5.18 -13.37 22.89
C ARG A 61 -5.40 -14.23 24.14
N GLY A 62 -4.34 -14.79 24.68
CA GLY A 62 -4.35 -15.58 25.92
C GLY A 62 -4.33 -14.75 27.20
N ASN A 63 -4.33 -13.41 27.11
CA ASN A 63 -4.23 -12.49 28.24
C ASN A 63 -2.95 -12.70 29.10
N PHE A 64 -1.87 -13.21 28.53
CA PHE A 64 -0.56 -13.31 29.20
C PHE A 64 0.15 -11.96 29.25
N CYS A 65 -0.05 -11.12 28.23
CA CYS A 65 0.39 -9.73 28.20
C CYS A 65 -0.57 -8.88 27.36
N ASP A 66 -0.46 -7.57 27.47
CA ASP A 66 -1.09 -6.61 26.55
C ASP A 66 -0.05 -6.08 25.54
N LEU A 67 -0.48 -5.20 24.63
CA LEU A 67 0.41 -4.58 23.65
C LEU A 67 1.56 -3.82 24.33
N SER A 68 1.30 -3.15 25.47
CA SER A 68 2.29 -2.35 26.20
C SER A 68 3.38 -3.18 26.90
N HIS A 69 3.09 -4.44 27.20
CA HIS A 69 4.02 -5.40 27.81
C HIS A 69 4.56 -6.46 26.83
N SER A 70 4.17 -6.39 25.55
CA SER A 70 4.68 -7.27 24.49
C SER A 70 6.08 -6.84 24.00
N ILE A 71 6.87 -7.81 23.52
CA ILE A 71 8.18 -7.58 22.92
C ILE A 71 7.97 -7.11 21.48
N CYS A 72 8.08 -5.81 21.24
CA CYS A 72 7.79 -5.23 19.91
C CYS A 72 9.04 -4.64 19.23
N ALA A 73 10.03 -4.22 20.01
CA ALA A 73 11.33 -3.78 19.53
C ALA A 73 12.44 -4.44 20.34
N ARG A 74 13.65 -4.53 19.75
CA ARG A 74 14.81 -5.07 20.47
C ARG A 74 15.10 -4.28 21.75
N ASP A 75 14.93 -2.97 21.71
CA ASP A 75 15.22 -2.07 22.81
C ASP A 75 14.38 -2.40 24.05
N ASP A 76 13.16 -2.92 23.86
CA ASP A 76 12.29 -3.34 24.97
C ASP A 76 12.91 -4.50 25.77
N ILE A 77 13.62 -5.43 25.11
CA ILE A 77 14.32 -6.53 25.78
C ILE A 77 15.38 -5.97 26.71
N MET A 78 16.25 -5.11 26.19
CA MET A 78 17.35 -4.56 26.98
C MET A 78 16.83 -3.75 28.17
N ILE A 79 15.87 -2.86 27.94
CA ILE A 79 15.32 -1.97 28.97
C ILE A 79 14.58 -2.78 30.04
N TYR A 80 13.77 -3.76 29.64
CA TYR A 80 13.02 -4.60 30.57
C TYR A 80 13.94 -5.45 31.45
N LEU A 81 15.01 -6.04 30.88
CA LEU A 81 15.98 -6.81 31.66
C LEU A 81 16.74 -5.93 32.66
N ILE A 82 17.18 -4.74 32.24
CA ILE A 82 17.85 -3.78 33.13
C ILE A 82 16.91 -3.35 34.26
N SER A 83 15.63 -3.11 33.98
CA SER A 83 14.66 -2.72 35.02
C SER A 83 14.38 -3.82 36.04
N HIS A 84 14.74 -5.07 35.74
CA HIS A 84 14.63 -6.22 36.64
C HIS A 84 15.98 -6.62 37.26
N GLY A 85 17.03 -5.79 37.12
CA GLY A 85 18.31 -5.99 37.79
C GLY A 85 19.34 -6.80 37.00
N VAL A 86 19.08 -7.17 35.75
CA VAL A 86 20.10 -7.78 34.87
C VAL A 86 21.15 -6.74 34.49
N GLU A 87 22.44 -7.11 34.57
CA GLU A 87 23.56 -6.24 34.22
C GLU A 87 23.43 -5.71 32.78
N ALA A 88 23.69 -4.42 32.57
CA ALA A 88 23.39 -3.72 31.32
C ALA A 88 24.11 -4.32 30.10
N GLY A 89 25.39 -4.70 30.25
CA GLY A 89 26.15 -5.40 29.22
C GLY A 89 25.58 -6.78 28.90
N HIS A 90 25.09 -7.53 29.89
CA HIS A 90 24.41 -8.81 29.69
C HIS A 90 23.05 -8.63 28.99
N ALA A 91 22.22 -7.71 29.47
CA ALA A 91 20.94 -7.36 28.84
C ALA A 91 21.12 -6.95 27.36
N PHE A 92 22.15 -6.17 27.05
CA PHE A 92 22.51 -5.81 25.68
C PHE A 92 22.87 -7.03 24.82
N ARG A 93 23.67 -7.98 25.35
CA ARG A 93 24.02 -9.21 24.63
C ARG A 93 22.80 -10.09 24.37
N ILE A 94 21.89 -10.20 25.35
CA ILE A 94 20.62 -10.94 25.21
C ILE A 94 19.78 -10.31 24.09
N MET A 95 19.56 -9.00 24.15
CA MET A 95 18.84 -8.26 23.10
C MET A 95 19.44 -8.52 21.71
N GLU A 96 20.76 -8.40 21.56
CA GLU A 96 21.43 -8.58 20.27
C GLU A 96 21.39 -10.03 19.77
N SER A 97 21.32 -11.02 20.68
CA SER A 97 21.13 -12.42 20.35
C SER A 97 19.71 -12.67 19.81
N VAL A 98 18.70 -12.25 20.58
CA VAL A 98 17.28 -12.47 20.27
C VAL A 98 16.88 -11.78 18.97
N ARG A 99 17.26 -10.51 18.77
CA ARG A 99 16.92 -9.76 17.53
C ARG A 99 17.53 -10.36 16.26
N LYS A 100 18.56 -11.20 16.40
CA LYS A 100 19.23 -11.93 15.31
C LYS A 100 18.74 -13.38 15.17
N GLY A 101 17.71 -13.78 15.92
CA GLY A 101 17.17 -15.13 15.89
C GLY A 101 18.08 -16.20 16.48
N LYS A 102 19.02 -15.82 17.34
CA LYS A 102 19.96 -16.75 17.98
C LYS A 102 19.44 -17.31 19.31
N GLY A 103 18.27 -16.84 19.76
CA GLY A 103 17.63 -17.28 21.00
C GLY A 103 18.42 -16.89 22.26
N LEU A 104 18.21 -17.67 23.32
CA LEU A 104 18.82 -17.50 24.64
C LEU A 104 19.78 -18.65 24.94
N LYS A 105 20.91 -18.34 25.57
CA LYS A 105 21.82 -19.34 26.14
C LYS A 105 21.35 -19.78 27.53
N PRO A 106 21.82 -20.93 28.06
CA PRO A 106 21.51 -21.35 29.43
C PRO A 106 21.82 -20.27 30.48
N GLU A 107 22.97 -19.59 30.34
CA GLU A 107 23.40 -18.48 31.21
C GLU A 107 22.44 -17.28 31.16
N ASP A 108 21.84 -17.01 29.99
CA ASP A 108 20.87 -15.93 29.81
C ASP A 108 19.55 -16.27 30.51
N GLU A 109 19.10 -17.53 30.39
CA GLU A 109 17.88 -18.01 31.06
C GLU A 109 18.01 -18.03 32.58
N GLU A 110 19.18 -18.40 33.10
CA GLU A 110 19.46 -18.38 34.53
C GLU A 110 19.40 -16.94 35.07
N ALA A 111 20.10 -16.00 34.42
CA ALA A 111 20.06 -14.59 34.79
C ALA A 111 18.63 -14.00 34.71
N MET A 112 17.85 -14.37 33.68
CA MET A 112 16.45 -13.96 33.54
C MET A 112 15.57 -14.54 34.67
N LYS A 113 15.76 -15.81 35.04
CA LYS A 113 15.02 -16.43 36.15
C LYS A 113 15.35 -15.81 37.50
N GLU A 114 16.64 -15.55 37.76
CA GLU A 114 17.09 -14.87 38.99
C GLU A 114 16.51 -13.46 39.10
N ALA A 115 16.37 -12.76 37.95
CA ALA A 115 15.72 -11.46 37.84
C ALA A 115 14.17 -11.52 37.90
N GLY A 116 13.58 -12.70 38.10
CA GLY A 116 12.12 -12.88 38.18
C GLY A 116 11.37 -12.70 36.86
N ILE A 117 12.06 -12.83 35.72
CA ILE A 117 11.46 -12.74 34.40
C ILE A 117 10.60 -13.99 34.12
N PRO A 118 9.34 -13.84 33.70
CA PRO A 118 8.44 -14.97 33.54
C PRO A 118 8.80 -15.89 32.36
N ASP A 119 8.45 -17.17 32.48
CA ASP A 119 8.75 -18.20 31.47
C ASP A 119 8.19 -17.89 30.07
N TRP A 120 7.02 -17.25 30.00
CA TRP A 120 6.42 -16.86 28.72
C TRP A 120 7.29 -15.85 27.96
N TYR A 121 7.99 -14.95 28.69
CA TYR A 121 8.86 -13.94 28.09
C TYR A 121 10.10 -14.60 27.50
N MET A 122 10.74 -15.51 28.27
CA MET A 122 11.87 -16.31 27.78
C MET A 122 11.49 -17.17 26.57
N SER A 123 10.30 -17.78 26.59
CA SER A 123 9.76 -18.54 25.46
C SER A 123 9.56 -17.65 24.22
N SER A 124 9.02 -16.44 24.40
CA SER A 124 8.86 -15.46 23.33
C SER A 124 10.20 -15.06 22.71
N CYS A 125 11.22 -14.77 23.53
CA CYS A 125 12.58 -14.45 23.07
C CYS A 125 13.19 -15.56 22.21
N LYS A 126 12.93 -16.83 22.51
CA LYS A 126 13.45 -17.97 21.75
C LYS A 126 12.78 -18.15 20.38
N LYS A 127 11.56 -17.64 20.19
CA LYS A 127 10.80 -17.75 18.94
C LYS A 127 11.25 -16.74 17.89
N ILE A 128 11.48 -15.49 18.30
CA ILE A 128 11.80 -14.35 17.43
C ILE A 128 12.98 -14.68 16.50
N LYS A 129 12.81 -14.52 15.18
CA LYS A 129 13.90 -14.71 14.19
C LYS A 129 14.59 -13.42 13.79
N TYR A 130 13.84 -12.32 13.82
CA TYR A 130 14.33 -10.99 13.48
C TYR A 130 13.45 -9.95 14.17
N MET A 131 14.05 -8.85 14.65
CA MET A 131 13.29 -7.77 15.27
C MET A 131 13.96 -6.40 15.07
N PHE A 132 13.14 -5.38 14.81
CA PHE A 132 13.61 -4.02 14.55
C PHE A 132 14.04 -3.25 15.81
N PRO A 133 14.92 -2.24 15.64
CA PRO A 133 15.12 -1.20 16.65
C PRO A 133 13.91 -0.26 16.73
N LYS A 134 13.60 0.21 17.95
CA LYS A 134 12.46 1.11 18.21
C LYS A 134 12.54 2.39 17.37
N ALA A 135 13.74 2.94 17.18
CA ALA A 135 13.96 4.14 16.37
C ALA A 135 13.48 3.98 14.91
N HIS A 136 13.61 2.78 14.32
CA HIS A 136 13.15 2.51 12.97
C HIS A 136 11.61 2.48 12.91
N ALA A 137 10.97 1.78 13.84
CA ALA A 137 9.51 1.77 13.96
C ALA A 137 8.96 3.19 14.17
N VAL A 138 9.58 4.01 15.04
CA VAL A 138 9.21 5.42 15.24
C VAL A 138 9.27 6.21 13.93
N ALA A 139 10.35 6.09 13.15
CA ALA A 139 10.51 6.82 11.90
C ALA A 139 9.41 6.47 10.88
N TYR A 140 9.12 5.18 10.72
CA TYR A 140 8.09 4.70 9.79
C TYR A 140 6.68 5.08 10.22
N VAL A 141 6.35 4.89 11.50
CA VAL A 141 5.04 5.27 12.03
C VAL A 141 4.83 6.77 11.97
N MET A 142 5.87 7.58 12.16
CA MET A 142 5.78 9.03 11.97
C MET A 142 5.41 9.38 10.51
N MET A 143 5.99 8.70 9.52
CA MET A 143 5.62 8.93 8.11
C MET A 143 4.20 8.45 7.82
N ALA A 144 3.85 7.26 8.30
CA ALA A 144 2.50 6.70 8.16
C ALA A 144 1.44 7.62 8.75
N PHE A 145 1.70 8.18 9.94
CA PHE A 145 0.78 9.11 10.62
C PHE A 145 0.63 10.43 9.87
N ARG A 146 1.74 10.99 9.33
CA ARG A 146 1.70 12.18 8.45
C ARG A 146 0.87 11.92 7.20
N ILE A 147 1.03 10.77 6.55
CA ILE A 147 0.26 10.40 5.36
C ILE A 147 -1.22 10.17 5.72
N ALA A 148 -1.49 9.51 6.85
CA ALA A 148 -2.84 9.29 7.34
C ALA A 148 -3.59 10.61 7.63
N TYR A 149 -2.88 11.66 8.08
CA TYR A 149 -3.47 13.00 8.21
C TYR A 149 -4.03 13.50 6.87
N PHE A 150 -3.27 13.41 5.76
CA PHE A 150 -3.79 13.75 4.44
C PHE A 150 -4.95 12.84 4.04
N LYS A 151 -4.84 11.53 4.29
CA LYS A 151 -5.95 10.61 4.02
C LYS A 151 -7.25 11.06 4.68
N VAL A 152 -7.19 11.51 5.94
CA VAL A 152 -8.40 11.94 6.67
C VAL A 152 -8.88 13.31 6.21
N TYR A 153 -8.00 14.32 6.19
CA TYR A 153 -8.38 15.73 6.04
C TYR A 153 -8.28 16.28 4.61
N TYR A 154 -7.48 15.64 3.76
CA TYR A 154 -7.18 16.03 2.36
C TYR A 154 -7.27 14.80 1.43
N PRO A 155 -8.44 14.13 1.37
CA PRO A 155 -8.56 12.82 0.71
C PRO A 155 -8.18 12.85 -0.76
N LYS A 156 -8.59 13.88 -1.51
CA LYS A 156 -8.29 14.00 -2.94
C LYS A 156 -6.78 14.02 -3.17
N GLU A 157 -6.06 14.83 -2.38
CA GLU A 157 -4.61 14.96 -2.44
C GLU A 157 -3.90 13.64 -2.06
N PHE A 158 -4.41 12.94 -1.04
CA PHE A 158 -3.91 11.61 -0.67
C PHE A 158 -4.04 10.61 -1.83
N TYR A 159 -5.21 10.52 -2.47
CA TYR A 159 -5.45 9.58 -3.56
C TYR A 159 -4.61 9.92 -4.79
N ILE A 160 -4.51 11.20 -5.17
CA ILE A 160 -3.64 11.66 -6.27
C ILE A 160 -2.19 11.21 -6.02
N ALA A 161 -1.66 11.47 -4.81
CA ALA A 161 -0.31 11.08 -4.45
C ALA A 161 -0.12 9.56 -4.45
N TYR A 162 -1.10 8.81 -3.94
CA TYR A 162 -1.08 7.35 -3.93
C TYR A 162 -1.02 6.78 -5.36
N PHE A 163 -1.95 7.18 -6.23
CA PHE A 163 -2.00 6.67 -7.60
C PHE A 163 -0.80 7.10 -8.44
N SER A 164 -0.22 8.26 -8.17
CA SER A 164 0.96 8.74 -8.90
C SER A 164 2.27 8.06 -8.50
N VAL A 165 2.37 7.52 -7.28
CA VAL A 165 3.67 7.08 -6.71
C VAL A 165 3.69 5.59 -6.34
N ARG A 166 2.54 4.97 -6.08
CA ARG A 166 2.45 3.61 -5.52
C ARG A 166 1.64 2.64 -6.37
N ALA A 167 0.83 3.14 -7.30
CA ALA A 167 -0.07 2.31 -8.10
C ALA A 167 0.55 1.91 -9.45
N ASP A 168 1.71 1.27 -9.42
CA ASP A 168 2.49 0.94 -10.63
C ASP A 168 1.70 0.05 -11.62
N ASP A 169 0.79 -0.78 -11.11
CA ASP A 169 -0.06 -1.67 -11.92
C ASP A 169 -1.43 -1.07 -12.26
N PHE A 170 -1.66 0.24 -12.02
CA PHE A 170 -2.94 0.91 -12.30
C PHE A 170 -3.47 0.59 -13.70
N ASP A 171 -4.76 0.31 -13.79
CA ASP A 171 -5.42 0.02 -15.06
C ASP A 171 -6.74 0.79 -15.16
N ALA A 172 -6.74 1.80 -16.03
CA ALA A 172 -7.90 2.64 -16.26
C ALA A 172 -9.15 1.83 -16.67
N SER A 173 -8.99 0.72 -17.41
CA SER A 173 -10.11 -0.07 -17.92
C SER A 173 -11.02 -0.63 -16.82
N CYS A 174 -10.46 -0.88 -15.63
CA CYS A 174 -11.21 -1.38 -14.49
C CYS A 174 -11.37 -0.37 -13.34
N MET A 175 -10.58 0.71 -13.33
CA MET A 175 -10.58 1.68 -12.23
C MET A 175 -11.34 2.96 -12.54
N THR A 176 -11.41 3.42 -13.80
CA THR A 176 -12.08 4.69 -14.15
C THR A 176 -13.57 4.53 -14.44
N GLY A 177 -14.07 3.29 -14.55
CA GLY A 177 -15.49 2.98 -14.80
C GLY A 177 -16.42 3.14 -13.58
N GLY A 178 -15.96 3.72 -12.48
CA GLY A 178 -16.72 3.86 -11.24
C GLY A 178 -16.62 2.67 -10.28
N ILE A 179 -17.24 2.84 -9.11
CA ILE A 179 -17.09 1.91 -7.97
C ILE A 179 -17.52 0.47 -8.28
N GLU A 180 -18.59 0.28 -9.03
CA GLU A 180 -19.12 -1.06 -9.31
C GLU A 180 -18.25 -1.83 -10.30
N VAL A 181 -17.59 -1.14 -11.24
CA VAL A 181 -16.59 -1.75 -12.13
C VAL A 181 -15.35 -2.15 -11.34
N ALA A 182 -14.85 -1.27 -10.47
CA ALA A 182 -13.70 -1.56 -9.61
C ALA A 182 -13.96 -2.74 -8.65
N LYS A 183 -15.16 -2.80 -8.05
CA LYS A 183 -15.59 -3.93 -7.20
C LYS A 183 -15.62 -5.24 -7.98
N ARG A 184 -16.18 -5.24 -9.20
CA ARG A 184 -16.23 -6.43 -10.05
C ARG A 184 -14.83 -6.94 -10.39
N ALA A 185 -13.93 -6.05 -10.77
CA ALA A 185 -12.54 -6.40 -11.06
C ALA A 185 -11.83 -6.99 -9.84
N LEU A 186 -12.08 -6.44 -8.64
CA LEU A 186 -11.56 -6.99 -7.39
C LEU A 186 -12.11 -8.39 -7.09
N ASP A 187 -13.42 -8.60 -7.27
CA ASP A 187 -14.06 -9.90 -7.05
C ASP A 187 -13.55 -10.96 -8.04
N GLU A 188 -13.28 -10.59 -9.30
CA GLU A 188 -12.65 -11.47 -10.30
C GLU A 188 -11.23 -11.88 -9.92
N ILE A 189 -10.43 -10.95 -9.38
CA ILE A 189 -9.09 -11.26 -8.87
C ILE A 189 -9.19 -12.23 -7.68
N TYR A 190 -10.13 -12.02 -6.76
CA TYR A 190 -10.33 -12.95 -5.64
C TYR A 190 -10.79 -14.34 -6.11
N ALA A 191 -11.61 -14.43 -7.17
CA ALA A 191 -11.96 -15.71 -7.78
C ALA A 191 -10.70 -16.44 -8.32
N ARG A 192 -9.78 -15.71 -8.98
CA ARG A 192 -8.46 -16.24 -9.39
C ARG A 192 -7.57 -16.62 -8.21
N LYS A 193 -7.66 -15.90 -7.09
CA LYS A 193 -6.95 -16.28 -5.86
C LYS A 193 -7.46 -17.61 -5.31
N ASN A 194 -8.78 -17.78 -5.26
CA ASN A 194 -9.42 -18.95 -4.68
C ASN A 194 -9.20 -20.23 -5.50
N ASN A 195 -9.05 -20.11 -6.83
CA ASN A 195 -8.78 -21.24 -7.71
C ASN A 195 -7.27 -21.48 -7.96
N GLY A 196 -6.38 -20.71 -7.31
CA GLY A 196 -4.93 -20.88 -7.40
C GLY A 196 -4.28 -20.35 -8.68
N THR A 197 -4.95 -19.48 -9.45
CA THR A 197 -4.45 -18.93 -10.72
C THR A 197 -4.04 -17.45 -10.65
N ILE A 198 -3.85 -16.94 -9.43
CA ILE A 198 -3.46 -15.55 -9.21
C ILE A 198 -2.02 -15.27 -9.67
N THR A 199 -1.80 -14.09 -10.25
CA THR A 199 -0.48 -13.61 -10.68
C THR A 199 0.09 -12.58 -9.68
N PRO A 200 1.41 -12.29 -9.69
CA PRO A 200 1.97 -11.19 -8.89
C PRO A 200 1.31 -9.83 -9.18
N LYS A 201 0.97 -9.56 -10.45
CA LYS A 201 0.24 -8.37 -10.86
C LYS A 201 -1.15 -8.31 -10.23
N ASP A 202 -1.87 -9.43 -10.21
CA ASP A 202 -3.17 -9.52 -9.54
C ASP A 202 -3.05 -9.20 -8.04
N GLU A 203 -2.01 -9.69 -7.36
CA GLU A 203 -1.79 -9.40 -5.94
C GLU A 203 -1.56 -7.90 -5.67
N ASN A 204 -0.77 -7.23 -6.52
CA ASN A 204 -0.60 -5.79 -6.45
C ASN A 204 -1.91 -5.05 -6.72
N MET A 205 -2.66 -5.47 -7.74
CA MET A 205 -3.93 -4.89 -8.13
C MET A 205 -4.99 -4.95 -7.05
N ILE A 206 -5.01 -6.01 -6.21
CA ILE A 206 -5.91 -6.07 -5.04
C ILE A 206 -5.75 -4.80 -4.19
N THR A 207 -4.51 -4.44 -3.85
CA THR A 207 -4.26 -3.31 -2.95
C THR A 207 -4.65 -1.97 -3.60
N ILE A 208 -4.39 -1.81 -4.90
CA ILE A 208 -4.73 -0.60 -5.64
C ILE A 208 -6.26 -0.47 -5.77
N LEU A 209 -6.96 -1.58 -6.09
CA LEU A 209 -8.42 -1.61 -6.19
C LEU A 209 -9.10 -1.37 -4.84
N GLU A 210 -8.57 -1.90 -3.74
CA GLU A 210 -9.05 -1.59 -2.38
C GLU A 210 -9.02 -0.07 -2.12
N VAL A 211 -7.93 0.60 -2.46
CA VAL A 211 -7.81 2.08 -2.34
C VAL A 211 -8.74 2.80 -3.31
N CYS A 212 -8.89 2.32 -4.54
CA CYS A 212 -9.80 2.87 -5.54
C CYS A 212 -11.27 2.81 -5.11
N ILE A 213 -11.71 1.66 -4.57
CA ILE A 213 -13.06 1.48 -4.05
C ILE A 213 -13.30 2.38 -2.84
N GLU A 214 -12.33 2.50 -1.93
CA GLU A 214 -12.40 3.43 -0.81
C GLU A 214 -12.52 4.88 -1.30
N MET A 215 -11.71 5.28 -2.29
CA MET A 215 -11.76 6.61 -2.89
C MET A 215 -13.16 6.95 -3.41
N TYR A 216 -13.74 6.06 -4.23
CA TYR A 216 -15.10 6.22 -4.73
C TYR A 216 -16.15 6.25 -3.63
N ALA A 217 -16.02 5.38 -2.62
CA ALA A 217 -16.95 5.36 -1.50
C ALA A 217 -16.95 6.69 -0.72
N ARG A 218 -15.85 7.45 -0.74
CA ARG A 218 -15.73 8.79 -0.16
C ARG A 218 -16.18 9.92 -1.09
N GLY A 219 -16.72 9.60 -2.26
CA GLY A 219 -17.19 10.59 -3.24
C GLY A 219 -16.09 11.26 -4.06
N VAL A 220 -14.88 10.70 -4.07
CA VAL A 220 -13.80 11.12 -4.98
C VAL A 220 -13.76 10.14 -6.14
N GLY A 221 -13.73 10.63 -7.38
CA GLY A 221 -13.73 9.78 -8.58
C GLY A 221 -12.66 10.18 -9.58
N PHE A 222 -12.51 9.35 -10.62
CA PHE A 222 -11.72 9.71 -11.79
C PHE A 222 -12.58 10.46 -12.80
N THR A 223 -12.02 11.49 -13.42
CA THR A 223 -12.58 12.06 -14.65
C THR A 223 -12.12 11.26 -15.87
N PRO A 224 -12.84 11.31 -17.00
CA PRO A 224 -12.39 10.67 -18.23
C PRO A 224 -10.98 11.15 -18.62
N ILE A 225 -10.15 10.22 -19.10
CA ILE A 225 -8.85 10.55 -19.68
C ILE A 225 -9.06 11.42 -20.91
N ASP A 226 -8.26 12.47 -21.03
CA ASP A 226 -8.40 13.49 -22.07
C ASP A 226 -7.06 13.67 -22.77
N ILE A 227 -7.00 13.38 -24.06
CA ILE A 227 -5.77 13.45 -24.87
C ILE A 227 -5.16 14.85 -24.87
N TYR A 228 -5.92 15.90 -24.56
CA TYR A 228 -5.43 17.28 -24.53
C TYR A 228 -5.15 17.83 -23.13
N LYS A 229 -5.69 17.20 -22.08
CA LYS A 229 -5.52 17.67 -20.70
C LYS A 229 -4.73 16.73 -19.80
N SER A 230 -4.83 15.42 -20.01
CA SER A 230 -4.12 14.43 -19.20
C SER A 230 -2.61 14.64 -19.33
N ASP A 231 -1.88 14.48 -18.22
CA ASP A 231 -0.42 14.41 -18.24
C ASP A 231 0.03 13.07 -18.86
N ALA A 232 1.30 12.95 -19.23
CA ALA A 232 1.84 11.69 -19.71
C ALA A 232 1.84 10.60 -18.62
N THR A 233 2.19 10.95 -17.38
CA THR A 233 2.44 9.97 -16.30
C THR A 233 1.90 10.39 -14.92
N LYS A 234 1.37 11.60 -14.76
CA LYS A 234 0.90 12.12 -13.46
C LYS A 234 -0.62 12.18 -13.38
N PHE A 235 -1.18 11.77 -12.24
CA PHE A 235 -2.57 12.07 -11.93
C PHE A 235 -2.70 13.55 -11.57
N LEU A 236 -3.67 14.24 -12.19
CA LEU A 236 -3.88 15.67 -11.97
C LEU A 236 -5.18 15.92 -11.19
N PRO A 237 -5.21 16.91 -10.28
CA PRO A 237 -6.45 17.32 -9.64
C PRO A 237 -7.37 18.03 -10.64
N THR A 238 -8.68 17.78 -10.54
CA THR A 238 -9.72 18.57 -11.20
C THR A 238 -10.76 19.04 -10.18
N GLU A 239 -11.72 19.86 -10.62
CA GLU A 239 -12.88 20.23 -9.79
C GLU A 239 -13.76 19.01 -9.50
N ASP A 240 -13.99 18.17 -10.53
CA ASP A 240 -14.90 17.02 -10.48
C ASP A 240 -14.23 15.72 -9.97
N GLY A 241 -12.91 15.70 -9.77
CA GLY A 241 -12.20 14.52 -9.30
C GLY A 241 -10.71 14.51 -9.60
N ILE A 242 -10.24 13.39 -10.15
CA ILE A 242 -8.84 13.14 -10.48
C ILE A 242 -8.75 12.77 -11.95
N LEU A 243 -7.94 13.49 -12.72
CA LEU A 243 -7.67 13.19 -14.11
C LEU A 243 -6.50 12.19 -14.21
N PRO A 244 -6.73 10.96 -14.70
CA PRO A 244 -5.65 10.00 -14.89
C PRO A 244 -4.71 10.41 -16.03
N PRO A 245 -3.44 10.00 -15.97
CA PRO A 245 -2.49 10.20 -17.06
C PRO A 245 -2.79 9.33 -18.27
N LEU A 246 -2.13 9.62 -19.40
CA LEU A 246 -2.27 8.82 -20.61
C LEU A 246 -1.73 7.40 -20.42
N ASN A 247 -0.60 7.23 -19.73
CA ASN A 247 -0.02 5.91 -19.45
C ASN A 247 -0.85 5.03 -18.49
N ALA A 248 -2.01 5.52 -18.01
CA ALA A 248 -2.90 4.79 -17.11
C ALA A 248 -3.62 3.61 -17.79
N PHE A 249 -3.65 3.57 -19.13
CA PHE A 249 -4.18 2.42 -19.84
C PHE A 249 -3.17 1.28 -19.91
N ALA A 250 -3.60 0.06 -19.58
CA ALA A 250 -2.76 -1.12 -19.70
C ALA A 250 -2.19 -1.27 -21.11
N GLY A 251 -0.86 -1.32 -21.23
CA GLY A 251 -0.15 -1.41 -22.51
C GLY A 251 0.28 -0.07 -23.12
N MET A 252 -0.12 1.07 -22.54
CA MET A 252 0.43 2.38 -22.89
C MET A 252 1.64 2.70 -22.00
N GLY A 253 2.85 2.55 -22.54
CA GLY A 253 4.08 2.89 -21.81
C GLY A 253 4.36 4.40 -21.78
N ASP A 254 5.20 4.83 -20.84
CA ASP A 254 5.59 6.24 -20.61
C ASP A 254 6.06 6.96 -21.87
N ASN A 255 6.85 6.29 -22.73
CA ASN A 255 7.36 6.89 -23.96
C ASN A 255 6.23 7.21 -24.96
N ALA A 256 5.25 6.32 -25.10
CA ALA A 256 4.10 6.55 -25.98
C ALA A 256 3.23 7.70 -25.44
N ALA A 257 2.98 7.69 -24.13
CA ALA A 257 2.26 8.78 -23.46
C ALA A 257 2.95 10.14 -23.64
N ARG A 258 4.28 10.20 -23.44
CA ARG A 258 5.07 11.43 -23.66
C ARG A 258 5.05 11.88 -25.11
N ALA A 259 5.18 10.97 -26.07
CA ALA A 259 5.11 11.30 -27.49
C ALA A 259 3.75 11.92 -27.86
N ILE A 260 2.64 11.47 -27.26
CA ILE A 260 1.32 12.09 -27.45
C ILE A 260 1.31 13.52 -26.90
N VAL A 261 1.84 13.73 -25.69
CA VAL A 261 1.91 15.07 -25.06
C VAL A 261 2.78 16.03 -25.87
N GLU A 262 3.96 15.60 -26.32
CA GLU A 262 4.85 16.42 -27.16
C GLU A 262 4.23 16.71 -28.54
N ALA A 263 3.51 15.75 -29.10
CA ALA A 263 2.85 15.94 -30.38
C ALA A 263 1.72 16.96 -30.29
N ARG A 264 0.85 16.89 -29.26
CA ARG A 264 -0.30 17.83 -29.12
C ARG A 264 0.12 19.27 -28.87
N GLU A 265 1.31 19.52 -28.34
CA GLU A 265 1.87 20.88 -28.19
C GLU A 265 2.05 21.59 -29.54
N LYS A 266 2.17 20.83 -30.63
CA LYS A 266 2.28 21.34 -32.01
C LYS A 266 0.93 21.67 -32.65
N GLY A 267 -0.18 21.53 -31.91
CA GLY A 267 -1.55 21.77 -32.36
C GLY A 267 -2.45 20.55 -32.23
N GLU A 268 -3.75 20.73 -32.46
CA GLU A 268 -4.73 19.64 -32.41
C GLU A 268 -4.45 18.57 -33.47
N PHE A 269 -4.89 17.35 -33.20
CA PHE A 269 -4.84 16.24 -34.16
C PHE A 269 -6.06 16.31 -35.07
N LYS A 270 -5.85 16.20 -36.39
CA LYS A 270 -6.93 16.31 -37.38
C LYS A 270 -7.60 14.98 -37.68
N THR A 271 -6.79 13.93 -37.78
CA THR A 271 -7.19 12.59 -38.22
C THR A 271 -6.45 11.53 -37.41
N LEU A 272 -6.93 10.29 -37.45
CA LEU A 272 -6.21 9.16 -36.85
C LEU A 272 -4.85 8.94 -37.54
N GLU A 273 -4.74 9.22 -38.84
CA GLU A 273 -3.48 9.18 -39.56
C GLU A 273 -2.48 10.25 -39.07
N ASP A 274 -2.94 11.50 -38.90
CA ASP A 274 -2.14 12.61 -38.35
C ASP A 274 -1.65 12.27 -36.93
N PHE A 275 -2.55 11.77 -36.08
CA PHE A 275 -2.22 11.30 -34.75
C PHE A 275 -1.14 10.22 -34.79
N ARG A 276 -1.31 9.19 -35.62
CA ARG A 276 -0.34 8.09 -35.77
C ARG A 276 1.04 8.59 -36.20
N ILE A 277 1.09 9.45 -37.22
CA ILE A 277 2.35 9.95 -37.78
C ILE A 277 3.10 10.81 -36.76
N ARG A 278 2.39 11.69 -36.04
CA ARG A 278 3.00 12.63 -35.09
C ARG A 278 3.44 11.98 -33.79
N THR A 279 2.73 10.95 -33.34
CA THR A 279 2.98 10.30 -32.04
C THR A 279 3.77 9.00 -32.14
N GLY A 280 3.78 8.36 -33.32
CA GLY A 280 4.30 7.01 -33.47
C GLY A 280 3.44 5.94 -32.78
N ALA A 281 2.21 6.27 -32.35
CA ALA A 281 1.32 5.33 -31.69
C ALA A 281 1.03 4.11 -32.56
N THR A 282 1.07 2.93 -31.96
CA THR A 282 0.74 1.68 -32.64
C THR A 282 -0.77 1.59 -32.91
N LYS A 283 -1.16 0.74 -33.86
CA LYS A 283 -2.58 0.47 -34.14
C LYS A 283 -3.36 0.08 -32.88
N THR A 284 -2.77 -0.74 -32.01
CA THR A 284 -3.36 -1.17 -30.74
C THR A 284 -3.62 0.01 -29.78
N ILE A 285 -2.70 0.97 -29.69
CA ILE A 285 -2.88 2.18 -28.87
C ILE A 285 -4.02 3.04 -29.43
N ILE A 286 -4.07 3.21 -30.74
CA ILE A 286 -5.12 4.00 -31.40
C ILE A 286 -6.50 3.35 -31.17
N GLU A 287 -6.62 2.04 -31.43
CA GLU A 287 -7.85 1.28 -31.20
C GLU A 287 -8.31 1.38 -29.74
N MET A 288 -7.38 1.27 -28.79
CA MET A 288 -7.67 1.42 -27.36
C MET A 288 -8.22 2.82 -27.05
N LEU A 289 -7.55 3.89 -27.51
CA LEU A 289 -7.99 5.27 -27.29
C LEU A 289 -9.35 5.57 -27.93
N VAL A 290 -9.63 4.99 -29.10
CA VAL A 290 -10.93 5.10 -29.77
C VAL A 290 -12.01 4.35 -28.99
N ASN A 291 -11.75 3.11 -28.59
CA ASN A 291 -12.71 2.28 -27.86
C ASN A 291 -13.06 2.84 -26.47
N THR A 292 -12.13 3.57 -25.85
CA THR A 292 -12.35 4.24 -24.56
C THR A 292 -12.95 5.65 -24.73
N GLY A 293 -13.18 6.10 -25.96
CA GLY A 293 -13.72 7.42 -26.28
C GLY A 293 -12.75 8.58 -26.05
N CYS A 294 -11.48 8.29 -25.76
CA CYS A 294 -10.43 9.31 -25.57
C CYS A 294 -10.00 9.96 -26.89
N LEU A 295 -10.18 9.26 -28.02
CA LEU A 295 -9.87 9.75 -29.36
C LEU A 295 -11.09 9.55 -30.27
N ASN A 296 -11.60 10.63 -30.85
CA ASN A 296 -12.69 10.59 -31.81
C ASN A 296 -12.38 11.50 -33.00
N LEU A 297 -11.68 10.95 -33.99
CA LEU A 297 -11.24 11.65 -35.19
C LEU A 297 -11.60 10.83 -36.45
N PRO A 298 -11.80 11.47 -37.61
CA PRO A 298 -11.90 10.76 -38.88
C PRO A 298 -10.61 9.98 -39.19
N GLU A 299 -10.70 8.90 -39.97
CA GLU A 299 -9.53 8.08 -40.33
C GLU A 299 -8.47 8.90 -41.08
N THR A 300 -8.89 9.64 -42.10
CA THR A 300 -8.03 10.42 -43.00
C THR A 300 -8.65 11.78 -43.35
N ASP A 301 -7.84 12.71 -43.87
CA ASP A 301 -8.31 14.01 -44.34
C ASP A 301 -9.06 13.79 -45.66
N GLN A 302 -10.36 14.08 -45.71
CA GLN A 302 -11.16 14.03 -46.96
C GLN A 302 -10.99 15.30 -47.81
N MET A 303 -9.75 15.79 -47.97
CA MET A 303 -9.45 16.85 -48.92
C MET A 303 -8.72 16.26 -50.13
N SER A 304 -9.49 15.79 -51.12
CA SER A 304 -8.98 15.72 -52.50
C SER A 304 -8.91 17.15 -53.02
N LEU A 305 -7.70 17.71 -53.10
CA LEU A 305 -7.44 19.05 -53.64
C LEU A 305 -6.92 19.00 -55.09
N PHE A 306 -7.15 17.90 -55.80
CA PHE A 306 -6.81 17.76 -57.22
C PHE A 306 -7.92 17.00 -57.94
N ASP A 307 -8.88 17.75 -58.48
CA ASP A 307 -9.60 17.40 -59.72
C ASP A 307 -9.03 18.26 -60.86
#